data_AF-A0A1H3LYI1-F1
#
_entry.id   AF-A0A1H3LYI1-F1
#
_cell.length_a   1.000
_cell.length_b   1.000
_cell.length_c   1.000
_cell.angle_alpha   90.00
_cell.angle_beta   90.00
_cell.angle_gamma   90.00
#
_symmetry.space_group_name_H-M   'P 1'
#
loop_
_entity.id
_entity.type
_entity.pdbx_description
1 polymer ?
#
loop_
_entity_poly.entity_id
_entity_poly.type
_entity_poly.pdbx_seq_one_letter_code
_entity_poly.pdbx_strand_id
1 'polypeptide(L)'
;MSDRKQALDMALRQIEKQFGKGSIMKLGEQAEQRVSTVSSGALALDIALGVGGYPKGRIIEIYGPESSGKTTVALHALAEVQRNGGQAAFIDAEHALDPVYAQKLGVNIDELLLSQPDTGEQALEIAEALVRSGAVDMIVIDSVAALVPKAEIEGEMGDSHVGLQARLMSQALRKLSGAINKSKTIAIFINQIREKVGVMFGNPETTPGGRALKFYSSVRLEVRRAETLKQGNDMVGNKTKIKVVKNKVAPPFKTAEVDIMYGEGISREGSILDIASDLDIVQKSGAWYSYDEERLGQGRENAKQFLKENANVTQVIEAKIREYHSLDTPKEIPVENPEQEDLPLDLK
;
A
#
# COMPACT_ATOMS: atom_id res chain seq x y z
N MET A 1 -37.04 -20.17 25.69
CA MET A 1 -36.32 -19.44 24.61
C MET A 1 -37.30 -19.30 23.45
N SER A 2 -37.34 -18.14 22.77
CA SER A 2 -38.28 -17.91 21.65
C SER A 2 -38.01 -18.86 20.49
N ASP A 3 -39.06 -19.42 19.86
CA ASP A 3 -38.97 -20.30 18.69
C ASP A 3 -38.12 -19.71 17.55
N ARG A 4 -38.12 -18.38 17.40
CA ARG A 4 -37.26 -17.68 16.43
C ARG A 4 -35.76 -17.87 16.71
N LYS A 5 -35.35 -17.90 17.98
CA LYS A 5 -33.95 -18.10 18.37
C LYS A 5 -33.50 -19.52 18.08
N GLN A 6 -34.37 -20.50 18.33
CA GLN A 6 -34.08 -21.91 18.07
C GLN A 6 -33.99 -22.20 16.55
N ALA A 7 -34.90 -21.61 15.75
CA ALA A 7 -34.84 -21.68 14.29
C ALA A 7 -33.56 -21.03 13.73
N LEU A 8 -33.17 -19.87 14.27
CA LEU A 8 -31.92 -19.19 13.91
C LEU A 8 -30.70 -20.06 14.24
N ASP A 9 -30.61 -20.60 15.45
CA ASP A 9 -29.47 -21.44 15.86
C ASP A 9 -29.35 -22.72 15.01
N MET A 10 -30.48 -23.32 14.60
CA MET A 10 -30.49 -24.45 13.67
C MET A 10 -29.99 -24.04 12.28
N ALA A 11 -30.45 -22.89 11.76
CA ALA A 11 -29.98 -22.38 10.47
C ALA A 11 -28.47 -22.09 10.51
N LEU A 12 -27.96 -21.45 11.56
CA LEU A 12 -26.53 -21.18 11.74
C LEU A 12 -25.70 -22.48 11.74
N ARG A 13 -26.13 -23.50 12.50
CA ARG A 13 -25.46 -24.81 12.52
C ARG A 13 -25.49 -25.52 11.17
N GLN A 14 -26.59 -25.41 10.44
CA GLN A 14 -26.72 -26.02 9.12
C GLN A 14 -25.79 -25.34 8.11
N ILE A 15 -25.69 -24.01 8.16
CA ILE A 15 -24.77 -23.23 7.33
C ILE A 15 -23.32 -23.60 7.66
N GLU A 16 -22.92 -23.64 8.94
CA GLU A 16 -21.56 -24.06 9.32
C GLU A 16 -21.24 -25.51 8.91
N LYS A 17 -22.22 -26.42 8.98
CA LYS A 17 -22.04 -27.81 8.54
C LYS A 17 -21.85 -27.92 7.03
N GLN A 18 -22.54 -27.09 6.26
CA GLN A 18 -22.47 -27.11 4.79
C GLN A 18 -21.25 -26.37 4.24
N PHE A 19 -20.89 -25.24 4.85
CA PHE A 19 -19.88 -24.31 4.30
C PHE A 19 -18.60 -24.22 5.15
N GLY A 20 -18.53 -24.93 6.28
CA GLY A 20 -17.39 -24.99 7.18
C GLY A 20 -17.50 -24.05 8.38
N LYS A 21 -16.71 -24.32 9.43
CA LYS A 21 -16.65 -23.44 10.61
C LYS A 21 -16.25 -22.02 10.21
N GLY A 22 -16.97 -21.02 10.73
CA GLY A 22 -16.71 -19.61 10.44
C GLY A 22 -17.33 -19.08 9.14
N SER A 23 -18.14 -19.87 8.44
CA SER A 23 -18.90 -19.41 7.26
C SER A 23 -20.00 -18.40 7.60
N ILE A 24 -20.49 -18.42 8.84
CA ILE A 24 -21.45 -17.44 9.37
C ILE A 24 -21.21 -17.28 10.88
N MET A 25 -21.12 -16.04 11.34
CA MET A 25 -20.79 -15.71 12.74
C MET A 25 -21.53 -14.43 13.13
N LYS A 26 -21.80 -14.20 14.42
CA LYS A 26 -22.25 -12.87 14.84
C LYS A 26 -21.09 -11.90 14.78
N LEU A 27 -21.32 -10.71 14.25
CA LEU A 27 -20.27 -9.69 14.08
C LEU A 27 -19.60 -9.32 15.42
N GLY A 28 -20.37 -9.25 16.52
CA GLY A 28 -19.85 -8.98 17.86
C GLY A 28 -19.26 -10.19 18.60
N GLU A 29 -19.35 -11.41 18.05
CA GLU A 29 -18.65 -12.60 18.58
C GLU A 29 -17.21 -12.69 18.04
N GLN A 30 -16.83 -11.82 17.10
CA GLN A 30 -15.42 -11.50 16.88
C GLN A 30 -14.94 -10.68 18.07
N ALA A 31 -14.16 -11.29 18.95
CA ALA A 31 -13.19 -10.54 19.72
C ALA A 31 -12.41 -9.68 18.72
N GLU A 32 -12.57 -8.36 18.80
CA GLU A 32 -11.84 -7.31 18.09
C GLU A 32 -11.06 -7.81 16.87
N GLN A 33 -11.62 -7.72 15.65
CA GLN A 33 -10.83 -7.95 14.44
C GLN A 33 -9.81 -6.81 14.27
N ARG A 34 -8.74 -6.89 15.06
CA ARG A 34 -7.52 -6.09 14.91
C ARG A 34 -6.99 -6.39 13.52
N VAL A 35 -7.00 -5.40 12.65
CA VAL A 35 -6.41 -5.54 11.31
C VAL A 35 -4.91 -5.62 11.50
N SER A 36 -4.35 -6.82 11.32
CA SER A 36 -2.90 -7.00 11.31
C SER A 36 -2.32 -6.24 10.12
N THR A 37 -1.28 -5.46 10.37
CA THR A 37 -0.59 -4.64 9.38
C THR A 37 0.89 -5.02 9.28
N VAL A 38 1.52 -4.60 8.20
CA VAL A 38 2.98 -4.59 8.02
C VAL A 38 3.39 -3.15 7.72
N SER A 39 4.48 -2.67 8.31
CA SER A 39 4.98 -1.31 8.03
C SER A 39 5.16 -1.12 6.52
N SER A 40 4.92 0.10 6.06
CA SER A 40 5.18 0.50 4.69
C SER A 40 6.66 0.78 4.38
N GLY A 41 7.52 0.74 5.39
CA GLY A 41 8.91 1.21 5.32
C GLY A 41 9.04 2.74 5.41
N ALA A 42 7.91 3.44 5.57
CA ALA A 42 7.85 4.89 5.69
C ALA A 42 6.95 5.31 6.86
N LEU A 43 7.54 5.81 7.95
CA LEU A 43 6.82 6.20 9.16
C LEU A 43 5.67 7.19 8.89
N ALA A 44 5.91 8.19 8.03
CA ALA A 44 4.89 9.16 7.64
C ALA A 44 3.67 8.48 6.97
N LEU A 45 3.91 7.45 6.16
CA LEU A 45 2.85 6.70 5.49
C LEU A 45 2.12 5.77 6.47
N ASP A 46 2.83 5.13 7.40
CA ASP A 46 2.21 4.31 8.46
C ASP A 46 1.23 5.14 9.31
N ILE A 47 1.60 6.39 9.63
CA ILE A 47 0.73 7.36 10.31
C ILE A 47 -0.46 7.75 9.43
N ALA A 48 -0.23 8.04 8.15
CA ALA A 48 -1.29 8.42 7.21
C ALA A 48 -2.28 7.28 6.96
N LEU A 49 -1.84 6.03 6.97
CA LEU A 49 -2.69 4.84 6.88
C LEU A 49 -3.56 4.65 8.13
N GLY A 50 -3.14 5.22 9.27
CA GLY A 50 -3.90 5.25 10.52
C GLY A 50 -3.87 3.97 11.34
N VAL A 51 -3.59 2.83 10.70
CA VAL A 51 -3.46 1.49 11.29
C VAL A 51 -2.00 1.01 11.39
N GLY A 52 -1.03 1.91 11.18
CA GLY A 52 0.39 1.60 11.35
C GLY A 52 1.03 0.84 10.19
N GLY A 53 0.35 0.68 9.05
CA GLY A 53 0.92 0.03 7.87
C GLY A 53 -0.12 -0.56 6.91
N TYR A 54 0.35 -1.40 5.99
CA TYR A 54 -0.47 -2.09 5.00
C TYR A 54 -1.26 -3.24 5.64
N PRO A 55 -2.60 -3.29 5.46
CA PRO A 55 -3.43 -4.31 6.07
C PRO A 55 -3.28 -5.68 5.39
N LYS A 56 -2.97 -6.72 6.18
CA LYS A 56 -2.87 -8.11 5.72
C LYS A 56 -4.18 -8.62 5.15
N GLY A 57 -4.09 -9.45 4.11
CA GLY A 57 -5.24 -10.05 3.44
C GLY A 57 -6.09 -9.07 2.66
N ARG A 58 -5.49 -7.97 2.17
CA ARG A 58 -6.17 -6.93 1.40
C ARG A 58 -5.41 -6.59 0.12
N ILE A 59 -6.14 -5.99 -0.80
CA ILE A 59 -5.61 -5.41 -2.04
C ILE A 59 -5.32 -3.93 -1.81
N ILE A 60 -4.15 -3.47 -2.25
CA ILE A 60 -3.71 -2.09 -2.25
C ILE A 60 -3.39 -1.68 -3.69
N GLU A 61 -3.83 -0.49 -4.10
CA GLU A 61 -3.40 0.10 -5.37
C GLU A 61 -2.47 1.28 -5.08
N ILE A 62 -1.30 1.31 -5.70
CA ILE A 62 -0.37 2.43 -5.68
C ILE A 62 -0.30 2.98 -7.10
N TYR A 63 -0.76 4.21 -7.31
CA TYR A 63 -0.81 4.82 -8.63
C TYR A 63 -0.25 6.23 -8.63
N GLY A 64 0.12 6.72 -9.80
CA GLY A 64 0.76 8.02 -9.94
C GLY A 64 1.47 8.19 -11.29
N PRO A 65 2.00 9.38 -11.55
CA PRO A 65 2.80 9.65 -12.75
C PRO A 65 4.05 8.75 -12.83
N GLU A 66 4.69 8.74 -13.99
CA GLU A 66 6.01 8.13 -14.14
C GLU A 66 7.03 8.77 -13.21
N SER A 67 8.01 7.99 -12.76
CA SER A 67 9.08 8.45 -11.85
C SER A 67 8.60 9.11 -10.55
N SER A 68 7.35 8.89 -10.13
CA SER A 68 6.83 9.46 -8.88
C SER A 68 7.27 8.71 -7.62
N GLY A 69 7.87 7.52 -7.75
CA GLY A 69 8.33 6.68 -6.64
C GLY A 69 7.42 5.51 -6.29
N LYS A 70 6.46 5.13 -7.16
CA LYS A 70 5.52 4.01 -6.93
C LYS A 70 6.23 2.69 -6.60
N THR A 71 7.17 2.29 -7.46
CA THR A 71 7.96 1.06 -7.29
C THR A 71 8.85 1.15 -6.05
N THR A 72 9.45 2.32 -5.76
CA THR A 72 10.20 2.53 -4.52
C THR A 72 9.33 2.30 -3.28
N VAL A 73 8.12 2.85 -3.23
CA VAL A 73 7.18 2.64 -2.10
C VAL A 73 6.82 1.16 -1.95
N ALA A 74 6.58 0.44 -3.06
CA ALA A 74 6.29 -0.98 -3.02
C ALA A 74 7.49 -1.85 -2.59
N LEU A 75 8.71 -1.49 -3.01
CA LEU A 75 9.93 -2.19 -2.63
C LEU A 75 10.26 -2.01 -1.14
N HIS A 76 10.00 -0.82 -0.58
CA HIS A 76 10.09 -0.61 0.88
C HIS A 76 9.11 -1.51 1.64
N ALA A 77 7.86 -1.64 1.16
CA ALA A 77 6.89 -2.55 1.75
C ALA A 77 7.35 -4.02 1.70
N LEU A 78 7.93 -4.44 0.57
CA LEU A 78 8.50 -5.79 0.40
C LEU A 78 9.67 -6.04 1.36
N ALA A 79 10.58 -5.08 1.50
CA ALA A 79 11.71 -5.17 2.42
C ALA A 79 11.24 -5.33 3.86
N GLU A 80 10.20 -4.62 4.30
CA GLU A 80 9.61 -4.78 5.64
C GLU A 80 8.99 -6.17 5.85
N VAL A 81 8.33 -6.74 4.83
CA VAL A 81 7.81 -8.11 4.92
C VAL A 81 8.94 -9.12 5.11
N GLN A 82 10.01 -9.02 4.29
CA GLN A 82 11.16 -9.93 4.38
C GLN A 82 11.91 -9.75 5.71
N ARG A 83 12.07 -8.53 6.20
CA ARG A 83 12.70 -8.26 7.50
C ARG A 83 11.94 -8.91 8.66
N ASN A 84 10.62 -9.04 8.52
CA ASN A 84 9.76 -9.73 9.48
C ASN A 84 9.71 -11.26 9.25
N GLY A 85 10.60 -11.81 8.42
CA GLY A 85 10.69 -13.23 8.10
C GLY A 85 9.60 -13.74 7.15
N GLY A 86 8.84 -12.83 6.52
CA GLY A 86 7.81 -13.18 5.55
C GLY A 86 8.35 -13.40 4.14
N GLN A 87 7.62 -14.17 3.34
CA GLN A 87 7.97 -14.44 1.96
C GLN A 87 7.32 -13.42 1.02
N ALA A 88 8.09 -12.94 0.05
CA ALA A 88 7.66 -11.90 -0.86
C ALA A 88 7.78 -12.33 -2.34
N ALA A 89 6.89 -11.81 -3.18
CA ALA A 89 6.89 -12.04 -4.62
C ALA A 89 6.70 -10.74 -5.40
N PHE A 90 7.35 -10.65 -6.56
CA PHE A 90 7.27 -9.53 -7.49
C PHE A 90 6.93 -10.04 -8.89
N ILE A 91 5.82 -9.56 -9.43
CA ILE A 91 5.39 -9.81 -10.81
C ILE A 91 5.75 -8.56 -11.63
N ASP A 92 6.87 -8.64 -12.33
CA ASP A 92 7.45 -7.56 -13.14
C ASP A 92 6.95 -7.67 -14.58
N ALA A 93 5.74 -7.17 -14.81
CA ALA A 93 5.15 -7.07 -16.15
C ALA A 93 5.74 -5.90 -16.97
N GLU A 94 6.37 -4.91 -16.32
CA GLU A 94 7.07 -3.82 -17.02
C GLU A 94 8.51 -4.20 -17.46
N HIS A 95 9.03 -5.34 -17.01
CA HIS A 95 10.42 -5.77 -17.24
C HIS A 95 11.46 -4.71 -16.84
N ALA A 96 11.18 -3.99 -15.76
CA ALA A 96 11.90 -2.77 -15.38
C ALA A 96 12.48 -2.81 -13.96
N LEU A 97 12.34 -3.93 -13.24
CA LEU A 97 12.89 -4.06 -11.89
C LEU A 97 14.43 -4.08 -11.93
N ASP A 98 15.06 -3.14 -11.21
CA ASP A 98 16.51 -3.13 -10.96
C ASP A 98 16.83 -3.87 -9.65
N PRO A 99 17.49 -5.06 -9.71
CA PRO A 99 17.84 -5.82 -8.51
C PRO A 99 18.84 -5.10 -7.61
N VAL A 100 19.76 -4.32 -8.18
CA VAL A 100 20.78 -3.57 -7.41
C VAL A 100 20.11 -2.47 -6.61
N TYR A 101 19.17 -1.75 -7.22
CA TYR A 101 18.39 -0.75 -6.52
C TYR A 101 17.51 -1.38 -5.43
N ALA A 102 16.79 -2.46 -5.74
CA ALA A 102 15.97 -3.17 -4.77
C ALA A 102 16.79 -3.66 -3.55
N GLN A 103 17.99 -4.20 -3.77
CA GLN A 103 18.89 -4.62 -2.69
C GLN A 103 19.29 -3.44 -1.79
N LYS A 104 19.59 -2.27 -2.37
CA LYS A 104 19.89 -1.06 -1.60
C LYS A 104 18.71 -0.58 -0.74
N LEU A 105 17.48 -0.87 -1.17
CA LEU A 105 16.27 -0.60 -0.39
C LEU A 105 16.03 -1.63 0.73
N GLY A 106 16.91 -2.62 0.88
CA GLY A 106 16.81 -3.65 1.91
C GLY A 106 15.99 -4.88 1.49
N VAL A 107 15.67 -5.03 0.21
CA VAL A 107 15.06 -6.24 -0.32
C VAL A 107 16.12 -7.35 -0.35
N ASN A 108 15.81 -8.51 0.23
CA ASN A 108 16.59 -9.71 0.07
C ASN A 108 16.30 -10.32 -1.30
N ILE A 109 17.21 -10.09 -2.25
CA ILE A 109 17.08 -10.53 -3.64
C ILE A 109 17.15 -12.05 -3.77
N ASP A 110 17.95 -12.73 -2.94
CA ASP A 110 18.16 -14.17 -3.02
C ASP A 110 16.87 -14.95 -2.71
N GLU A 111 16.02 -14.38 -1.85
CA GLU A 111 14.75 -14.98 -1.42
C GLU A 111 13.53 -14.35 -2.12
N LEU A 112 13.69 -13.32 -2.96
CA LEU A 112 12.57 -12.68 -3.64
C LEU A 112 12.09 -13.55 -4.82
N LEU A 113 10.82 -13.96 -4.79
CA LEU A 113 10.22 -14.66 -5.93
C LEU A 113 9.93 -13.65 -7.04
N LEU A 114 10.70 -13.67 -8.13
CA LEU A 114 10.50 -12.82 -9.30
C LEU A 114 9.83 -13.59 -10.43
N SER A 115 8.81 -12.99 -11.06
CA SER A 115 8.20 -13.48 -12.28
C SER A 115 8.13 -12.36 -13.32
N GLN A 116 8.53 -12.67 -14.55
CA GLN A 116 8.43 -11.79 -15.71
C GLN A 116 7.50 -12.46 -16.74
N PRO A 117 6.18 -12.24 -16.63
CA PRO A 117 5.19 -12.92 -17.45
C PRO A 117 5.10 -12.31 -18.86
N ASP A 118 4.74 -13.14 -19.84
CA ASP A 118 4.51 -12.76 -21.23
C ASP A 118 3.13 -12.14 -21.45
N THR A 119 2.14 -12.48 -20.61
CA THR A 119 0.74 -12.03 -20.78
C THR A 119 0.10 -11.62 -19.46
N GLY A 120 -0.92 -10.76 -19.53
CA GLY A 120 -1.70 -10.35 -18.37
C GLY A 120 -2.42 -11.50 -17.67
N GLU A 121 -2.95 -12.46 -18.43
CA GLU A 121 -3.54 -13.69 -17.89
C GLU A 121 -2.52 -14.48 -17.06
N GLN A 122 -1.36 -14.77 -17.64
CA GLN A 122 -0.28 -15.52 -16.99
C GLN A 122 0.18 -14.82 -15.70
N ALA A 123 0.37 -13.50 -15.74
CA ALA A 123 0.74 -12.71 -14.58
C ALA A 123 -0.24 -12.90 -13.41
N LEU A 124 -1.54 -12.81 -13.70
CA LEU A 124 -2.61 -12.91 -12.70
C LEU A 124 -2.81 -14.35 -12.21
N GLU A 125 -2.60 -15.35 -13.07
CA GLU A 125 -2.63 -16.78 -12.70
C GLU A 125 -1.45 -17.16 -11.79
N ILE A 126 -0.23 -16.67 -12.08
CA ILE A 126 0.93 -16.84 -11.21
C ILE A 126 0.66 -16.20 -9.84
N ALA A 127 0.16 -14.96 -9.83
CA ALA A 127 -0.22 -14.28 -8.61
C ALA A 127 -1.28 -15.07 -7.80
N GLU A 128 -2.29 -15.62 -8.48
CA GLU A 128 -3.33 -16.44 -7.87
C GLU A 128 -2.76 -17.72 -7.25
N ALA A 129 -1.90 -18.43 -7.98
CA ALA A 129 -1.27 -19.67 -7.50
C ALA A 129 -0.41 -19.41 -6.25
N LEU A 130 0.41 -18.36 -6.28
CA LEU A 130 1.25 -17.96 -5.14
C LEU A 130 0.40 -17.61 -3.91
N VAL A 131 -0.65 -16.81 -4.07
CA VAL A 131 -1.55 -16.45 -2.97
C VAL A 131 -2.26 -17.69 -2.41
N ARG A 132 -2.75 -18.60 -3.28
CA ARG A 132 -3.47 -19.81 -2.85
C ARG A 132 -2.58 -20.81 -2.12
N SER A 133 -1.28 -20.82 -2.41
CA SER A 133 -0.32 -21.67 -1.69
C SER A 133 -0.25 -21.34 -0.20
N GLY A 134 -0.59 -20.10 0.18
CA GLY A 134 -0.43 -19.59 1.54
C GLY A 134 1.03 -19.34 1.94
N ALA A 135 1.98 -19.52 1.02
CA ALA A 135 3.41 -19.38 1.28
C ALA A 135 3.95 -17.98 1.02
N VAL A 136 3.12 -17.02 0.59
CA VAL A 136 3.54 -15.64 0.26
C VAL A 136 2.77 -14.65 1.13
N ASP A 137 3.50 -13.82 1.89
CA ASP A 137 2.96 -12.77 2.75
C ASP A 137 2.68 -11.48 1.98
N MET A 138 3.42 -11.19 0.91
CA MET A 138 3.17 -10.05 0.04
C MET A 138 3.50 -10.33 -1.42
N ILE A 139 2.63 -9.86 -2.32
CA ILE A 139 2.84 -9.88 -3.76
C ILE A 139 2.68 -8.47 -4.34
N VAL A 140 3.65 -8.04 -5.13
CA VAL A 140 3.60 -6.79 -5.91
C VAL A 140 3.41 -7.13 -7.38
N ILE A 141 2.49 -6.44 -8.05
CA ILE A 141 2.29 -6.51 -9.50
C ILE A 141 2.66 -5.15 -10.10
N ASP A 142 3.76 -5.10 -10.85
CA ASP A 142 4.28 -3.89 -11.50
C ASP A 142 4.31 -4.08 -13.03
N SER A 143 3.35 -3.58 -13.80
CA SER A 143 2.18 -2.79 -13.39
C SER A 143 0.91 -3.25 -14.07
N VAL A 144 -0.23 -2.79 -13.56
CA VAL A 144 -1.56 -3.06 -14.16
C VAL A 144 -1.62 -2.59 -15.62
N ALA A 145 -0.93 -1.51 -15.97
CA ALA A 145 -0.90 -1.00 -17.33
C ALA A 145 -0.26 -2.00 -18.30
N ALA A 146 0.74 -2.76 -17.83
CA ALA A 146 1.47 -3.76 -18.59
C ALA A 146 0.82 -5.16 -18.58
N LEU A 147 -0.32 -5.35 -17.90
CA LEU A 147 -1.09 -6.58 -17.97
C LEU A 147 -1.87 -6.65 -19.29
N VAL A 148 -1.15 -6.84 -20.39
CA VAL A 148 -1.72 -6.90 -21.75
C VAL A 148 -2.31 -8.28 -21.99
N PRO A 149 -3.60 -8.40 -22.34
CA PRO A 149 -4.22 -9.69 -22.63
C PRO A 149 -3.55 -10.42 -23.79
N LYS A 150 -3.49 -11.74 -23.73
CA LYS A 150 -2.89 -12.59 -24.78
C LYS A 150 -3.42 -12.26 -26.18
N ALA A 151 -4.73 -12.09 -26.33
CA ALA A 151 -5.34 -11.80 -27.63
C ALA A 151 -4.95 -10.43 -28.21
N GLU A 152 -4.52 -9.48 -27.37
CA GLU A 152 -4.01 -8.19 -27.82
C GLU A 152 -2.53 -8.28 -28.24
N ILE A 153 -1.75 -9.16 -27.59
CA ILE A 153 -0.34 -9.43 -27.96
C ILE A 153 -0.24 -10.21 -29.28
N GLU A 154 -1.13 -11.18 -29.49
CA GLU A 154 -1.18 -11.99 -30.72
C GLU A 154 -1.90 -11.28 -31.87
N GLY A 155 -2.60 -10.18 -31.60
CA GLY A 155 -3.31 -9.38 -32.60
C GLY A 155 -2.38 -8.48 -33.42
N GLU A 156 -2.91 -7.86 -34.48
CA GLU A 156 -2.17 -6.92 -35.30
C GLU A 156 -2.24 -5.49 -34.73
N MET A 157 -1.21 -4.67 -35.00
CA MET A 157 -1.24 -3.27 -34.62
C MET A 157 -2.40 -2.54 -35.31
N GLY A 158 -3.35 -2.05 -34.51
CA GLY A 158 -4.56 -1.38 -35.00
C GLY A 158 -5.84 -2.18 -34.77
N ASP A 159 -5.73 -3.44 -34.34
CA ASP A 159 -6.88 -4.23 -33.93
C ASP A 159 -7.58 -3.63 -32.70
N SER A 160 -8.91 -3.67 -32.72
CA SER A 160 -9.72 -3.05 -31.68
C SER A 160 -10.07 -4.07 -30.58
N HIS A 161 -9.34 -4.02 -29.46
CA HIS A 161 -9.59 -4.85 -28.28
C HIS A 161 -10.24 -4.06 -27.14
N VAL A 162 -11.38 -3.42 -27.42
CA VAL A 162 -12.05 -2.51 -26.47
C VAL A 162 -12.39 -3.22 -25.16
N GLY A 163 -11.78 -2.77 -24.07
CA GLY A 163 -12.12 -3.18 -22.70
C GLY A 163 -11.66 -4.60 -22.32
N LEU A 164 -10.80 -5.24 -23.11
CA LEU A 164 -10.32 -6.60 -22.83
C LEU A 164 -9.56 -6.67 -21.50
N GLN A 165 -8.62 -5.76 -21.27
CA GLN A 165 -7.89 -5.65 -20.01
C GLN A 165 -8.82 -5.41 -18.80
N ALA A 166 -9.85 -4.58 -18.95
CA ALA A 166 -10.81 -4.31 -17.87
C ALA A 166 -11.63 -5.55 -17.48
N ARG A 167 -11.98 -6.41 -18.46
CA ARG A 167 -12.67 -7.68 -18.23
C ARG A 167 -11.75 -8.69 -17.55
N LEU A 168 -10.51 -8.80 -18.02
CA LEU A 168 -9.47 -9.64 -17.41
C LEU A 168 -9.29 -9.28 -15.91
N MET A 169 -9.05 -8.00 -15.62
CA MET A 169 -8.91 -7.51 -14.24
C MET A 169 -10.14 -7.81 -13.38
N SER A 170 -11.34 -7.61 -13.92
CA SER A 170 -12.59 -7.89 -13.20
C SER A 170 -12.75 -9.36 -12.84
N GLN A 171 -12.35 -10.26 -13.74
CA GLN A 171 -12.40 -11.71 -13.51
C GLN A 171 -11.32 -12.15 -12.52
N ALA A 172 -10.09 -11.68 -12.69
CA ALA A 172 -8.96 -12.02 -11.82
C ALA A 172 -9.18 -11.54 -10.38
N LEU A 173 -9.58 -10.28 -10.18
CA LEU A 173 -9.81 -9.73 -8.84
C LEU A 173 -10.95 -10.44 -8.09
N ARG A 174 -11.96 -10.93 -8.81
CA ARG A 174 -13.02 -11.76 -8.21
C ARG A 174 -12.49 -13.07 -7.64
N LYS A 175 -11.52 -13.70 -8.32
CA LYS A 175 -10.86 -14.93 -7.84
C LYS A 175 -9.83 -14.66 -6.75
N LEU A 176 -9.01 -13.62 -6.93
CA LEU A 176 -7.90 -13.23 -6.07
C LEU A 176 -8.37 -12.73 -4.71
N SER A 177 -9.39 -11.87 -4.66
CA SER A 177 -9.85 -11.24 -3.41
C SER A 177 -10.18 -12.25 -2.30
N GLY A 178 -10.87 -13.34 -2.63
CA GLY A 178 -11.18 -14.40 -1.68
C GLY A 178 -9.94 -15.18 -1.22
N ALA A 179 -9.00 -15.44 -2.15
CA ALA A 179 -7.74 -16.12 -1.84
C ALA A 179 -6.87 -15.25 -0.91
N ILE A 180 -6.67 -13.98 -1.28
CA ILE A 180 -5.92 -12.96 -0.53
C ILE A 180 -6.44 -12.84 0.90
N ASN A 181 -7.76 -12.76 1.09
CA ASN A 181 -8.34 -12.63 2.42
C ASN A 181 -8.09 -13.85 3.32
N LYS A 182 -8.11 -15.05 2.72
CA LYS A 182 -7.89 -16.32 3.41
C LYS A 182 -6.41 -16.54 3.74
N SER A 183 -5.49 -16.26 2.82
CA SER A 183 -4.05 -16.44 3.03
C SER A 183 -3.41 -15.31 3.84
N LYS A 184 -4.11 -14.19 4.05
CA LYS A 184 -3.57 -12.97 4.69
C LYS A 184 -2.43 -12.32 3.90
N THR A 185 -2.22 -12.70 2.64
CA THR A 185 -1.28 -12.05 1.72
C THR A 185 -1.67 -10.59 1.50
N ILE A 186 -0.70 -9.69 1.44
CA ILE A 186 -0.88 -8.31 0.99
C ILE A 186 -0.66 -8.28 -0.52
N ALA A 187 -1.64 -7.82 -1.30
CA ALA A 187 -1.49 -7.69 -2.76
C ALA A 187 -1.41 -6.22 -3.16
N ILE A 188 -0.24 -5.77 -3.61
CA ILE A 188 -0.02 -4.41 -4.11
C ILE A 188 -0.07 -4.44 -5.64
N PHE A 189 -0.94 -3.63 -6.22
CA PHE A 189 -0.99 -3.36 -7.65
C PHE A 189 -0.42 -1.97 -7.90
N ILE A 190 0.68 -1.89 -8.66
CA ILE A 190 1.19 -0.63 -9.16
C ILE A 190 0.42 -0.26 -10.43
N ASN A 191 0.08 1.02 -10.56
CA ASN A 191 -0.68 1.50 -11.70
C ASN A 191 -0.19 2.87 -12.17
N GLN A 192 -0.48 3.18 -13.42
CA GLN A 192 -0.13 4.46 -14.04
C GLN A 192 -1.34 5.39 -14.08
N ILE A 193 -1.10 6.69 -14.24
CA ILE A 193 -2.15 7.65 -14.59
C ILE A 193 -2.26 7.71 -16.12
N ARG A 194 -3.51 7.78 -16.58
CA ARG A 194 -3.89 8.11 -17.97
C ARG A 194 -4.92 9.22 -17.92
N GLU A 195 -5.10 9.92 -19.01
CA GLU A 195 -6.15 10.93 -19.15
C GLU A 195 -7.30 10.40 -19.99
N LYS A 196 -8.53 10.66 -19.55
CA LYS A 196 -9.73 10.35 -20.32
C LYS A 196 -9.99 11.46 -21.34
N VAL A 197 -9.89 11.12 -22.62
CA VAL A 197 -10.20 12.04 -23.72
C VAL A 197 -11.66 12.50 -23.63
N GLY A 198 -11.89 13.80 -23.84
CA GLY A 198 -13.25 14.38 -23.91
C GLY A 198 -13.84 14.85 -22.58
N VAL A 199 -13.08 14.87 -21.48
CA VAL A 199 -13.51 15.47 -20.21
C VAL A 199 -13.20 16.97 -20.21
N MET A 200 -14.22 17.82 -20.33
CA MET A 200 -14.08 19.29 -20.31
C MET A 200 -14.21 19.90 -18.90
N PHE A 201 -14.79 19.17 -17.94
CA PHE A 201 -14.99 19.62 -16.56
C PHE A 201 -14.65 18.49 -15.57
N GLY A 202 -13.97 18.82 -14.47
CA GLY A 202 -13.55 17.87 -13.44
C GLY A 202 -12.12 17.34 -13.65
N ASN A 203 -11.76 16.28 -12.91
CA ASN A 203 -10.44 15.63 -13.05
C ASN A 203 -10.47 14.62 -14.22
N PRO A 204 -9.66 14.82 -15.29
CA PRO A 204 -9.61 13.90 -16.43
C PRO A 204 -8.81 12.61 -16.13
N GLU A 205 -8.08 12.55 -15.02
CA GLU A 205 -7.22 11.43 -14.70
C GLU A 205 -7.99 10.14 -14.38
N THR A 206 -7.50 9.04 -14.93
CA THR A 206 -7.98 7.68 -14.71
C THR A 206 -6.81 6.71 -14.57
N THR A 207 -7.10 5.49 -14.15
CA THR A 207 -6.13 4.40 -14.09
C THR A 207 -6.50 3.30 -15.09
N PRO A 208 -5.51 2.64 -15.73
CA PRO A 208 -5.68 1.41 -16.53
C PRO A 208 -6.32 0.25 -15.75
N GLY A 209 -6.77 -0.78 -16.48
CA GLY A 209 -7.39 -1.98 -15.88
C GLY A 209 -8.88 -1.85 -15.51
N GLY A 210 -9.54 -0.77 -15.95
CA GLY A 210 -10.96 -0.54 -15.69
C GLY A 210 -11.28 -0.14 -14.24
N ARG A 211 -12.52 -0.37 -13.79
CA ARG A 211 -12.98 0.10 -12.47
C ARG A 211 -12.82 -0.94 -11.35
N ALA A 212 -12.62 -2.21 -11.67
CA ALA A 212 -12.65 -3.30 -10.69
C ALA A 212 -11.63 -3.07 -9.56
N LEU A 213 -10.37 -2.77 -9.90
CA LEU A 213 -9.31 -2.54 -8.91
C LEU A 213 -9.70 -1.44 -7.92
N LYS A 214 -10.28 -0.34 -8.39
CA LYS A 214 -10.74 0.76 -7.52
C LYS A 214 -11.71 0.28 -6.44
N PHE A 215 -12.60 -0.66 -6.75
CA PHE A 215 -13.58 -1.20 -5.80
C PHE A 215 -12.98 -2.24 -4.85
N TYR A 216 -12.19 -3.17 -5.39
CA TYR A 216 -11.56 -4.26 -4.63
C TYR A 216 -10.44 -3.77 -3.70
N SER A 217 -9.71 -2.71 -4.06
CA SER A 217 -8.67 -2.14 -3.21
C SER A 217 -9.27 -1.62 -1.91
N SER A 218 -8.69 -2.06 -0.79
CA SER A 218 -9.00 -1.54 0.55
C SER A 218 -8.27 -0.23 0.81
N VAL A 219 -7.06 -0.10 0.29
CA VAL A 219 -6.26 1.12 0.35
C VAL A 219 -5.90 1.53 -1.08
N ARG A 220 -5.99 2.81 -1.39
CA ARG A 220 -5.47 3.37 -2.65
C ARG A 220 -4.57 4.55 -2.31
N LEU A 221 -3.35 4.51 -2.84
CA LEU A 221 -2.32 5.51 -2.64
C LEU A 221 -2.04 6.23 -3.96
N GLU A 222 -2.13 7.55 -3.94
CA GLU A 222 -1.68 8.40 -5.04
C GLU A 222 -0.29 8.95 -4.69
N VAL A 223 0.71 8.59 -5.50
CA VAL A 223 2.11 8.96 -5.30
C VAL A 223 2.49 10.01 -6.34
N ARG A 224 2.90 11.20 -5.89
CA ARG A 224 3.34 12.31 -6.75
C ARG A 224 4.64 12.91 -6.26
N ARG A 225 5.54 13.21 -7.20
CA ARG A 225 6.69 14.07 -6.94
C ARG A 225 6.20 15.50 -6.65
N ALA A 226 6.67 16.09 -5.55
CA ALA A 226 6.38 17.46 -5.16
C ALA A 226 7.51 18.42 -5.56
N GLU A 227 8.71 18.20 -5.04
CA GLU A 227 9.89 19.05 -5.31
C GLU A 227 11.16 18.20 -5.47
N THR A 228 12.14 18.73 -6.20
CA THR A 228 13.46 18.10 -6.32
C THR A 228 14.35 18.57 -5.18
N LEU A 229 14.94 17.63 -4.45
CA LEU A 229 15.88 17.89 -3.36
C LEU A 229 17.27 18.12 -3.95
N LYS A 230 17.93 19.20 -3.52
CA LYS A 230 19.26 19.58 -4.00
C LYS A 230 20.23 19.74 -2.84
N GLN A 231 21.48 19.32 -3.05
CA GLN A 231 22.60 19.62 -2.17
C GLN A 231 23.65 20.37 -2.98
N GLY A 232 23.76 21.68 -2.74
CA GLY A 232 24.51 22.55 -3.65
C GLY A 232 23.88 22.56 -5.05
N ASN A 233 24.63 22.12 -6.06
CA ASN A 233 24.16 22.03 -7.44
C ASN A 233 23.61 20.65 -7.82
N ASP A 234 23.85 19.63 -7.00
CA ASP A 234 23.50 18.25 -7.32
C ASP A 234 22.06 17.94 -6.92
N MET A 235 21.33 17.27 -7.81
CA MET A 235 20.00 16.73 -7.52
C MET A 235 20.15 15.39 -6.82
N VAL A 236 19.82 15.35 -5.53
CA VAL A 236 20.08 14.19 -4.66
C VAL A 236 18.84 13.33 -4.41
N GLY A 237 17.65 13.84 -4.74
CA GLY A 237 16.40 13.10 -4.56
C GLY A 237 15.18 13.94 -4.89
N ASN A 238 14.02 13.48 -4.46
CA ASN A 238 12.76 14.18 -4.58
C ASN A 238 11.95 14.09 -3.30
N LYS A 239 11.29 15.18 -2.93
CA LYS A 239 10.20 15.13 -1.98
C LYS A 239 8.97 14.59 -2.69
N THR A 240 8.35 13.58 -2.09
CA THR A 240 7.23 12.84 -2.66
C THR A 240 6.05 12.90 -1.72
N LYS A 241 4.89 13.20 -2.29
CA LYS A 241 3.60 13.26 -1.60
C LYS A 241 2.83 11.97 -1.88
N ILE A 242 2.44 11.27 -0.82
CA ILE A 242 1.67 10.02 -0.87
C ILE A 242 0.31 10.27 -0.22
N LYS A 243 -0.74 10.40 -1.04
CA LYS A 243 -2.10 10.67 -0.58
C LYS A 243 -2.89 9.37 -0.47
N VAL A 244 -3.50 9.12 0.70
CA VAL A 244 -4.40 7.98 0.92
C VAL A 244 -5.78 8.33 0.35
N VAL A 245 -6.01 8.10 -0.94
CA VAL A 245 -7.27 8.48 -1.61
C VAL A 245 -8.42 7.53 -1.34
N LYS A 246 -8.14 6.34 -0.80
CA LYS A 246 -9.15 5.40 -0.28
C LYS A 246 -8.54 4.62 0.87
N ASN A 247 -9.33 4.43 1.93
CA ASN A 247 -8.95 3.62 3.07
C ASN A 247 -10.21 2.98 3.67
N LYS A 248 -10.27 1.65 3.72
CA LYS A 248 -11.38 0.87 4.32
C LYS A 248 -11.08 0.38 5.73
N VAL A 249 -9.93 0.75 6.30
CA VAL A 249 -9.49 0.30 7.63
C VAL A 249 -9.18 1.47 8.57
N ALA A 250 -9.14 2.69 8.06
CA ALA A 250 -9.03 3.92 8.85
C ALA A 250 -9.59 5.10 8.03
N PRO A 251 -9.75 6.30 8.61
CA PRO A 251 -10.16 7.48 7.87
C PRO A 251 -9.25 7.77 6.65
N PRO A 252 -9.83 7.99 5.46
CA PRO A 252 -9.07 8.31 4.24
C PRO A 252 -8.60 9.77 4.19
N PHE A 253 -7.98 10.13 3.07
CA PHE A 253 -7.56 11.49 2.65
C PHE A 253 -6.40 12.13 3.41
N LYS A 254 -5.81 11.42 4.36
CA LYS A 254 -4.51 11.78 4.94
C LYS A 254 -3.41 11.72 3.87
N THR A 255 -2.37 12.52 4.09
CA THR A 255 -1.22 12.61 3.19
C THR A 255 0.06 12.44 3.99
N ALA A 256 0.97 11.62 3.47
CA ALA A 256 2.35 11.52 3.94
C ALA A 256 3.27 12.28 2.99
N GLU A 257 4.24 13.00 3.53
CA GLU A 257 5.36 13.56 2.78
C GLU A 257 6.63 12.82 3.17
N VAL A 258 7.39 12.38 2.15
CA VAL A 258 8.62 11.64 2.34
C VAL A 258 9.69 12.12 1.36
N ASP A 259 10.95 12.01 1.75
CA ASP A 259 12.08 12.23 0.86
C ASP A 259 12.49 10.91 0.22
N ILE A 260 12.45 10.81 -1.10
CA ILE A 260 13.02 9.70 -1.87
C ILE A 260 14.38 10.13 -2.38
N MET A 261 15.44 9.63 -1.74
CA MET A 261 16.83 9.89 -2.07
C MET A 261 17.29 8.91 -3.19
N TYR A 262 18.01 9.41 -4.19
CA TYR A 262 18.48 8.56 -5.28
C TYR A 262 19.48 7.52 -4.79
N GLY A 263 19.24 6.25 -5.12
CA GLY A 263 20.08 5.13 -4.69
C GLY A 263 19.90 4.67 -3.24
N GLU A 264 19.19 5.43 -2.40
CA GLU A 264 18.93 5.06 -0.98
C GLU A 264 17.43 4.79 -0.71
N GLY A 265 16.52 5.38 -1.50
CA GLY A 265 15.07 5.23 -1.33
C GLY A 265 14.50 6.21 -0.31
N ILE A 266 13.45 5.78 0.41
CA ILE A 266 12.76 6.62 1.39
C ILE A 266 13.70 6.88 2.58
N SER A 267 13.98 8.16 2.83
CA SER A 267 14.84 8.60 3.93
C SER A 267 14.10 8.51 5.27
N ARG A 268 14.35 7.43 6.02
CA ARG A 268 13.78 7.20 7.37
C ARG A 268 14.09 8.34 8.34
N GLU A 269 15.36 8.76 8.41
CA GLU A 269 15.82 9.79 9.36
C GLU A 269 15.19 11.15 9.04
N GLY A 270 15.05 11.48 7.75
CA GLY A 270 14.33 12.66 7.29
C GLY A 270 12.88 12.70 7.76
N SER A 271 12.14 11.58 7.58
CA SER A 271 10.76 11.50 8.07
C SER A 271 10.68 11.60 9.60
N ILE A 272 11.57 10.94 10.35
CA ILE A 272 11.59 11.01 11.81
C ILE A 272 11.83 12.44 12.27
N LEU A 273 12.81 13.13 11.69
CA LEU A 273 13.15 14.51 12.06
C LEU A 273 11.99 15.47 11.80
N ASP A 274 11.37 15.39 10.62
CA ASP A 274 10.28 16.28 10.24
C ASP A 274 9.07 16.06 11.16
N ILE A 275 8.66 14.81 11.37
CA ILE A 275 7.52 14.48 12.25
C ILE A 275 7.84 14.85 13.71
N ALA A 276 9.04 14.57 14.20
CA ALA A 276 9.42 14.92 15.57
C ALA A 276 9.45 16.44 15.79
N SER A 277 9.86 17.20 14.77
CA SER A 277 9.84 18.66 14.82
C SER A 277 8.42 19.20 14.81
N ASP A 278 7.51 18.61 14.02
CA ASP A 278 6.09 19.02 13.98
C ASP A 278 5.34 18.69 15.28
N LEU A 279 5.80 17.67 16.02
CA LEU A 279 5.24 17.26 17.32
C LEU A 279 5.93 17.93 18.52
N ASP A 280 6.85 18.87 18.31
CA ASP A 280 7.67 19.49 19.35
C ASP A 280 8.48 18.47 20.20
N ILE A 281 8.70 17.26 19.69
CA ILE A 281 9.59 16.26 20.31
C ILE A 281 11.06 16.67 20.08
N VAL A 282 11.37 17.15 18.88
CA VAL A 282 12.64 17.78 18.54
C VAL A 282 12.41 19.28 18.48
N GLN A 283 13.18 20.02 19.28
CA GLN A 283 13.08 21.47 19.38
C GLN A 283 13.89 22.14 18.27
N LYS A 284 13.27 23.13 17.61
CA LYS A 284 13.90 23.93 16.55
C LYS A 284 14.12 25.36 16.99
N SER A 285 15.37 25.74 17.27
CA SER A 285 15.76 27.10 17.63
C SER A 285 16.49 27.77 16.47
N GLY A 286 15.73 28.51 15.66
CA GLY A 286 16.23 29.11 14.42
C GLY A 286 16.63 28.03 13.41
N ALA A 287 17.95 27.91 13.13
CA ALA A 287 18.48 26.86 12.27
C ALA A 287 18.92 25.59 13.03
N TRP A 288 18.92 25.59 14.37
CA TRP A 288 19.40 24.47 15.17
C TRP A 288 18.28 23.51 15.55
N TYR A 289 18.55 22.21 15.44
CA TYR A 289 17.71 21.13 15.95
C TYR A 289 18.34 20.53 17.21
N SER A 290 17.53 20.32 18.23
CA SER A 290 17.93 19.73 19.51
C SER A 290 16.88 18.76 20.04
N TYR A 291 17.34 17.69 20.67
CA TYR A 291 16.50 16.74 21.38
C TYR A 291 16.94 16.72 22.84
N ASP A 292 16.02 17.04 23.75
CA ASP A 292 16.34 17.32 25.15
C ASP A 292 17.51 18.32 25.27
N GLU A 293 18.64 17.93 25.86
CA GLU A 293 19.85 18.77 25.97
C GLU A 293 20.86 18.56 24.83
N GLU A 294 20.62 17.58 23.96
CA GLU A 294 21.54 17.19 22.89
C GLU A 294 21.29 17.96 21.60
N ARG A 295 22.36 18.48 20.98
CA ARG A 295 22.26 19.18 19.69
C ARG A 295 22.38 18.18 18.55
N LEU A 296 21.29 17.99 17.82
CA LEU A 296 21.25 17.13 16.64
C LEU A 296 22.01 17.75 15.46
N GLY A 297 21.99 19.08 15.32
CA GLY A 297 22.78 19.77 14.30
C GLY A 297 22.18 21.10 13.84
N GLN A 298 22.99 21.86 13.09
CA GLN A 298 22.56 23.10 12.44
C GLN A 298 22.07 22.80 11.02
N GLY A 299 20.79 23.02 10.77
CA GLY A 299 20.12 22.73 9.50
C GLY A 299 19.63 21.28 9.42
N ARG A 300 18.64 21.07 8.54
CA ARG A 300 17.93 19.79 8.41
C ARG A 300 18.85 18.63 8.01
N GLU A 301 19.74 18.85 7.03
CA GLU A 301 20.61 17.77 6.54
C GLU A 301 21.67 17.33 7.58
N ASN A 302 22.22 18.26 8.37
CA ASN A 302 23.14 17.89 9.45
C ASN A 302 22.44 17.11 10.56
N ALA A 303 21.21 17.51 10.92
CA ALA A 303 20.41 16.77 11.90
C ALA A 303 20.01 15.37 11.39
N LYS A 304 19.68 15.23 10.10
CA LYS A 304 19.46 13.92 9.46
C LYS A 304 20.70 13.03 9.53
N GLN A 305 21.87 13.59 9.22
CA GLN A 305 23.13 12.87 9.28
C GLN A 305 23.44 12.40 10.72
N PHE A 306 23.22 13.27 11.71
CA PHE A 306 23.37 12.90 13.12
C PHE A 306 22.46 11.72 13.50
N LEU A 307 21.18 11.74 13.10
CA LEU A 307 20.27 10.62 13.37
C LEU A 307 20.75 9.34 12.68
N LYS A 308 21.25 9.43 11.45
CA LYS A 308 21.81 8.28 10.72
C LYS A 308 23.01 7.65 11.46
N GLU A 309 23.83 8.46 12.09
CA GLU A 309 25.01 8.03 12.85
C GLU A 309 24.68 7.55 14.28
N ASN A 310 23.53 7.98 14.84
CA ASN A 310 23.15 7.74 16.23
C ASN A 310 21.83 6.95 16.34
N ALA A 311 21.85 5.71 15.86
CA ALA A 311 20.66 4.85 15.78
C ALA A 311 19.87 4.71 17.11
N ASN A 312 20.55 4.72 18.26
CA ASN A 312 19.90 4.66 19.57
C ASN A 312 18.98 5.87 19.81
N VAL A 313 19.47 7.08 19.53
CA VAL A 313 18.69 8.32 19.69
C VAL A 313 17.52 8.32 18.71
N THR A 314 17.77 7.92 17.47
CA THR A 314 16.73 7.82 16.43
C THR A 314 15.61 6.86 16.82
N GLN A 315 15.93 5.70 17.40
CA GLN A 315 14.94 4.73 17.87
C GLN A 315 14.09 5.29 19.01
N VAL A 316 14.71 6.02 19.96
CA VAL A 316 13.97 6.65 21.06
C VAL A 316 13.01 7.73 20.55
N ILE A 317 13.46 8.57 19.61
CA ILE A 317 12.60 9.58 18.98
C ILE A 317 11.46 8.91 18.20
N GLU A 318 11.77 7.90 17.38
CA GLU A 318 10.75 7.15 16.63
C GLU A 318 9.72 6.51 17.55
N ALA A 319 10.14 5.90 18.67
CA ALA A 319 9.24 5.30 19.64
C ALA A 319 8.26 6.34 20.22
N LYS A 320 8.73 7.54 20.58
CA LYS A 320 7.87 8.64 21.04
C LYS A 320 6.84 9.06 19.97
N ILE A 321 7.24 9.11 18.71
CA ILE A 321 6.32 9.40 17.58
C ILE A 321 5.26 8.29 17.44
N ARG A 322 5.68 7.03 17.47
CA ARG A 322 4.80 5.86 17.36
C ARG A 322 3.79 5.81 18.50
N GLU A 323 4.23 6.10 19.72
CA GLU A 323 3.38 6.20 20.91
C GLU A 323 2.34 7.32 20.75
N TYR A 324 2.77 8.53 20.36
CA TYR A 324 1.89 9.68 20.14
C TYR A 324 0.77 9.38 19.13
N HIS A 325 1.09 8.68 18.05
CA HIS A 325 0.11 8.29 17.02
C HIS A 325 -0.59 6.95 17.29
N SER A 326 -0.25 6.29 18.40
CA SER A 326 -0.75 4.97 18.79
C SER A 326 -0.60 3.94 17.67
N LEU A 327 0.56 3.89 17.01
CA LEU A 327 0.79 3.00 15.86
C LEU A 327 1.00 1.54 16.27
N ASP A 328 1.62 1.32 17.44
CA ASP A 328 1.93 -0.02 17.96
C ASP A 328 0.85 -0.53 18.94
N THR A 329 -0.13 0.32 19.25
CA THR A 329 -1.34 -0.07 19.97
C THR A 329 -2.36 -0.63 18.97
N PRO A 330 -2.88 -1.85 19.17
CA PRO A 330 -3.92 -2.38 18.31
C PRO A 330 -5.14 -1.47 18.29
N LYS A 331 -5.46 -0.88 17.14
CA LYS A 331 -6.65 -0.03 17.00
C LYS A 331 -7.87 -0.89 16.73
N GLU A 332 -8.89 -0.74 17.55
CA GLU A 332 -10.25 -1.17 17.24
C GLU A 332 -10.78 -0.32 16.09
N ILE A 333 -11.18 -0.95 15.00
CA ILE A 333 -11.84 -0.25 13.88
C ILE A 333 -13.35 -0.45 14.06
N PRO A 334 -14.15 0.62 14.18
CA PRO A 334 -15.60 0.51 14.10
C PRO A 334 -15.97 -0.06 12.72
N VAL A 335 -16.77 -1.12 12.69
CA VAL A 335 -17.26 -1.69 11.44
C VAL A 335 -18.24 -0.70 10.82
N GLU A 336 -17.83 0.03 9.78
CA GLU A 336 -18.75 0.83 8.97
C GLU A 336 -19.68 -0.12 8.19
N ASN A 337 -20.98 0.03 8.46
CA ASN A 337 -22.04 -0.72 7.81
C ASN A 337 -22.17 -0.18 6.36
N PRO A 338 -21.99 -1.01 5.31
CA PRO A 338 -21.96 -0.54 3.92
C PRO A 338 -23.32 -0.09 3.35
N GLU A 339 -24.31 0.22 4.18
CA GLU A 339 -25.67 0.60 3.75
C GLU A 339 -25.96 2.12 3.76
N GLN A 340 -24.94 2.97 3.88
CA GLN A 340 -25.10 4.42 3.74
C GLN A 340 -24.10 5.03 2.74
N GLU A 341 -24.11 4.53 1.51
CA GLU A 341 -23.84 5.41 0.37
C GLU A 341 -25.19 5.96 -0.09
N ASP A 342 -25.57 7.13 0.41
CA ASP A 342 -26.64 7.94 -0.19
C ASP A 342 -26.22 8.27 -1.63
N LEU A 343 -26.78 7.52 -2.58
CA LEU A 343 -26.84 7.92 -3.98
C LEU A 343 -27.80 9.11 -4.05
N PRO A 344 -27.37 10.31 -4.50
CA PRO A 344 -28.31 11.35 -4.86
C PRO A 344 -29.10 10.88 -6.09
N LEU A 345 -30.31 10.38 -5.84
CA LEU A 345 -31.37 10.25 -6.83
C LEU A 345 -31.97 11.63 -7.08
N ASP A 346 -31.29 12.44 -7.88
CA ASP A 346 -31.95 13.54 -8.57
C ASP A 346 -32.28 13.12 -10.00
N LEU A 347 -33.45 12.51 -10.13
CA LEU A 347 -34.25 12.52 -11.35
C LEU A 347 -35.35 13.56 -11.15
N LYS A 348 -35.22 14.69 -11.85
CA LYS A 348 -36.35 15.51 -12.29
C LYS A 348 -36.22 15.77 -13.77
#